data_AF-A0A2N8DM79-F1
#
_entry.id   AF-A0A2N8DM79-F1
#
_cell.length_a   1.000
_cell.length_b   1.000
_cell.length_c   1.000
_cell.angle_alpha   90.00
_cell.angle_beta   90.00
_cell.angle_gamma   90.00
#
_symmetry.space_group_name_H-M   'P 1'
#
loop_
_entity.id
_entity.type
_entity.pdbx_description
1 polymer ?
#
loop_
_entity_poly.entity_id
_entity_poly.type
_entity_poly.pdbx_seq_one_letter_code
_entity_poly.pdbx_strand_id
1 'polypeptide(L)'
;MKISLIDNGLDSLLKGYEHLGKYGELLGESADETKRFSALKDSVLSIQHGIEILVKYILKEKNELLIYSDISKLKAAFKKRRAREIVELFEMEGVHTVTYRESLERLRDICGVEVRERLWKVLLKVEKWRNSITHSAVLLNEDEVSNVIVKLLDDLDELFGPLIGESYLRGQERTDLDRAYRVTKAVYGKLSNDVKAATVECLIRALQKNSIKGTRAPDAILVEDPNIAHSILKEIQEGGLTFGCDFINEHCSGHAIVQDISDDGVVTIYTKDNECGYQFKLSGMMIYIPELNNDVSPLVFMYSDEQAHQGKDPYITESKLYRAQTGLVLDDGSGVLWEKSQYEQSYEDDYLDEPTLPAHKEVLRFLSAGAICFMNIQKLNYNRAAYILKETGDASTIHKIFKDLLEKTTSEL
;
A
#
# COMPACT_ATOMS: atom_id res chain seq x y z
N MET A 1 -9.67 -13.46 -31.27
CA MET A 1 -9.53 -12.99 -29.87
C MET A 1 -10.93 -12.95 -29.26
N LYS A 2 -11.13 -13.50 -28.06
CA LYS A 2 -12.42 -13.47 -27.34
C LYS A 2 -12.18 -12.80 -25.99
N ILE A 3 -12.81 -11.66 -25.76
CA ILE A 3 -12.75 -10.90 -24.50
C ILE A 3 -14.15 -10.94 -23.89
N SER A 4 -14.28 -11.32 -22.63
CA SER A 4 -15.58 -11.33 -21.96
C SER A 4 -16.03 -9.90 -21.60
N LEU A 5 -17.32 -9.71 -21.31
CA LEU A 5 -17.84 -8.41 -20.85
C LEU A 5 -17.11 -7.93 -19.59
N ILE A 6 -16.88 -8.84 -18.62
CA ILE A 6 -16.19 -8.49 -17.39
C ILE A 6 -14.72 -8.13 -17.65
N ASP A 7 -13.99 -8.92 -18.45
CA ASP A 7 -12.58 -8.62 -18.77
C ASP A 7 -12.44 -7.26 -19.46
N ASN A 8 -13.34 -6.95 -20.40
CA ASN A 8 -13.34 -5.67 -21.11
C ASN A 8 -13.64 -4.49 -20.18
N GLY A 9 -14.59 -4.66 -19.25
CA GLY A 9 -14.94 -3.63 -18.27
C GLY A 9 -13.82 -3.36 -17.28
N LEU A 10 -13.15 -4.42 -16.81
CA LEU A 10 -12.03 -4.31 -15.88
C LEU A 10 -10.79 -3.72 -16.53
N ASP A 11 -10.43 -4.15 -17.74
CA ASP A 11 -9.32 -3.58 -18.52
C ASP A 11 -9.54 -2.08 -18.78
N SER A 12 -10.76 -1.70 -19.15
CA SER A 12 -11.09 -0.28 -19.37
C SER A 12 -11.02 0.55 -18.09
N LEU A 13 -11.48 -0.02 -16.97
CA LEU A 13 -11.38 0.65 -15.68
C LEU A 13 -9.91 0.80 -15.25
N LEU A 14 -9.10 -0.25 -15.40
CA LEU A 14 -7.65 -0.27 -15.13
C LEU A 14 -6.91 0.80 -15.92
N LYS A 15 -7.12 0.89 -17.24
CA LYS A 15 -6.56 1.97 -18.07
C LYS A 15 -6.96 3.35 -17.57
N GLY A 16 -8.19 3.47 -17.05
CA GLY A 16 -8.66 4.67 -16.37
C GLY A 16 -7.79 5.09 -15.19
N TYR A 17 -7.40 4.12 -14.35
CA TYR A 17 -6.46 4.33 -13.24
C TYR A 17 -5.06 4.69 -13.74
N GLU A 18 -4.53 3.97 -14.72
CA GLU A 18 -3.19 4.23 -15.28
C GLU A 18 -3.07 5.66 -15.84
N HIS A 19 -4.08 6.11 -16.58
CA HIS A 19 -4.12 7.47 -17.11
C HIS A 19 -4.23 8.53 -16.01
N LEU A 20 -4.92 8.24 -14.91
CA LEU A 20 -4.98 9.13 -13.75
C LEU A 20 -3.65 9.16 -12.98
N GLY A 21 -2.97 8.02 -12.84
CA GLY A 21 -1.62 7.95 -12.27
C GLY A 21 -0.62 8.77 -13.08
N LYS A 22 -0.63 8.60 -14.41
CA LYS A 22 0.18 9.41 -15.34
C LYS A 22 -0.10 10.90 -15.22
N TYR A 23 -1.36 11.28 -14.99
CA TYR A 23 -1.71 12.68 -14.72
C TYR A 23 -1.02 13.21 -13.45
N GLY A 24 -1.01 12.43 -12.36
CA GLY A 24 -0.31 12.77 -11.12
C GLY A 24 1.20 12.92 -11.29
N GLU A 25 1.84 12.03 -12.06
CA GLU A 25 3.27 12.14 -12.40
C GLU A 25 3.57 13.44 -13.15
N LEU A 26 2.78 13.76 -14.17
CA LEU A 26 2.94 14.97 -14.97
C LEU A 26 2.70 16.27 -14.17
N LEU A 27 1.84 16.23 -13.15
CA LEU A 27 1.70 17.33 -12.19
C LEU A 27 2.99 17.55 -11.38
N GLY A 28 3.61 16.47 -10.89
CA GLY A 28 4.86 16.53 -10.12
C GLY A 28 6.05 17.02 -10.94
N GLU A 29 6.10 16.66 -12.22
CA GLU A 29 7.17 17.07 -13.15
C GLU A 29 7.01 18.49 -13.71
N SER A 30 5.97 19.24 -13.30
CA SER A 30 5.62 20.54 -13.91
C SER A 30 5.47 20.47 -15.44
N ALA A 31 4.97 19.34 -15.95
CA ALA A 31 4.82 19.12 -17.38
C ALA A 31 3.77 20.05 -18.01
N ASP A 32 3.80 20.22 -19.33
CA ASP A 32 2.85 21.08 -20.07
C ASP A 32 1.37 20.70 -19.85
N GLU A 33 0.51 21.71 -19.78
CA GLU A 33 -0.95 21.58 -19.54
C GLU A 33 -1.62 20.66 -20.56
N THR A 34 -1.21 20.69 -21.83
CA THR A 34 -1.78 19.85 -22.88
C THR A 34 -1.60 18.35 -22.59
N LYS A 35 -0.44 17.97 -22.04
CA LYS A 35 -0.13 16.57 -21.71
C LYS A 35 -0.95 16.11 -20.51
N ARG A 36 -1.04 16.95 -19.47
CA ARG A 36 -1.85 16.68 -18.28
C ARG A 36 -3.33 16.52 -18.64
N PHE A 37 -3.86 17.46 -19.43
CA PHE A 37 -5.25 17.41 -19.90
C PHE A 37 -5.52 16.17 -20.74
N SER A 38 -4.60 15.78 -21.64
CA SER A 38 -4.78 14.54 -22.42
C SER A 38 -4.84 13.30 -21.53
N ALA A 39 -3.98 13.19 -20.52
CA ALA A 39 -4.01 12.06 -19.58
C ALA A 39 -5.34 12.02 -18.80
N LEU A 40 -5.80 13.17 -18.30
CA LEU A 40 -7.05 13.25 -17.55
C LEU A 40 -8.27 12.94 -18.44
N LYS A 41 -8.26 13.42 -19.69
CA LYS A 41 -9.27 13.11 -20.71
C LYS A 41 -9.34 11.60 -20.97
N ASP A 42 -8.20 10.95 -21.19
CA ASP A 42 -8.14 9.51 -21.45
C ASP A 42 -8.60 8.70 -20.23
N SER A 43 -8.33 9.19 -19.01
CA SER A 43 -8.84 8.62 -17.76
C SER A 43 -10.38 8.68 -17.69
N VAL A 44 -10.99 9.85 -17.92
CA VAL A 44 -12.46 10.02 -17.90
C VAL A 44 -13.14 9.10 -18.91
N LEU A 45 -12.61 9.01 -20.13
CA LEU A 45 -13.16 8.15 -21.18
C LEU A 45 -13.12 6.67 -20.80
N SER A 46 -11.96 6.23 -20.29
CA SER A 46 -11.73 4.82 -19.92
C SER A 46 -12.56 4.41 -18.71
N ILE A 47 -12.65 5.26 -17.68
CA ILE A 47 -13.47 5.02 -16.48
C ILE A 47 -14.95 4.94 -16.83
N GLN A 48 -15.48 5.90 -17.60
CA GLN A 48 -16.89 5.87 -18.01
C GLN A 48 -17.21 4.59 -18.79
N HIS A 49 -16.34 4.20 -19.71
CA HIS A 49 -16.50 2.97 -20.48
C HIS A 49 -16.46 1.73 -19.57
N GLY A 50 -15.48 1.65 -18.66
CA GLY A 50 -15.37 0.57 -17.68
C GLY A 50 -16.64 0.42 -16.84
N ILE A 51 -17.16 1.52 -16.28
CA ILE A 51 -18.42 1.52 -15.53
C ILE A 51 -19.58 1.01 -16.40
N GLU A 52 -19.71 1.52 -17.63
CA GLU A 52 -20.79 1.11 -18.55
C GLU A 52 -20.82 -0.41 -18.75
N ILE A 53 -19.64 -0.96 -19.05
CA ILE A 53 -19.47 -2.37 -19.35
C ILE A 53 -19.68 -3.24 -18.11
N LEU A 54 -19.17 -2.83 -16.95
CA LEU A 54 -19.37 -3.56 -15.68
C LEU A 54 -20.83 -3.54 -15.24
N VAL A 55 -21.55 -2.42 -15.40
CA VAL A 55 -23.00 -2.38 -15.13
C VAL A 55 -23.75 -3.29 -16.10
N LYS A 56 -23.41 -3.27 -17.40
CA LYS A 56 -24.00 -4.19 -18.39
C LYS A 56 -23.70 -5.65 -18.05
N TYR A 57 -22.51 -5.96 -17.54
CA TYR A 57 -22.18 -7.29 -17.05
C TYR A 57 -23.13 -7.69 -15.91
N ILE A 58 -23.28 -6.85 -14.87
CA ILE A 58 -24.20 -7.14 -13.74
C ILE A 58 -25.63 -7.36 -14.23
N LEU A 59 -26.12 -6.50 -15.13
CA LEU A 59 -27.45 -6.65 -15.72
C LEU A 59 -27.58 -7.98 -16.47
N LYS A 60 -26.58 -8.36 -17.27
CA LYS A 60 -26.58 -9.62 -18.03
C LYS A 60 -26.59 -10.84 -17.10
N GLU A 61 -25.83 -10.80 -16.01
CA GLU A 61 -25.80 -11.88 -15.00
C GLU A 61 -27.14 -12.04 -14.28
N LYS A 62 -27.87 -10.94 -14.05
CA LYS A 62 -29.23 -11.00 -13.50
C LYS A 62 -30.22 -11.51 -14.53
N ASN A 63 -30.18 -10.97 -15.75
CA ASN A 63 -31.01 -11.41 -16.89
C ASN A 63 -30.45 -10.83 -18.21
N GLU A 64 -30.10 -11.70 -19.16
CA GLU A 64 -29.55 -11.33 -20.48
C GLU A 64 -30.41 -10.29 -21.24
N LEU A 65 -31.71 -10.22 -21.00
CA LEU A 65 -32.59 -9.25 -21.68
C LEU A 65 -32.38 -7.81 -21.22
N LEU A 66 -31.85 -7.60 -20.02
CA LEU A 66 -31.71 -6.27 -19.41
C LEU A 66 -30.67 -5.39 -20.10
N ILE A 67 -29.79 -5.96 -20.92
CA ILE A 67 -28.78 -5.19 -21.65
C ILE A 67 -29.25 -4.68 -23.02
N TYR A 68 -30.46 -5.02 -23.46
CA TYR A 68 -30.99 -4.60 -24.76
C TYR A 68 -32.06 -3.52 -24.62
N SER A 69 -32.05 -2.54 -25.52
CA SER A 69 -32.99 -1.42 -25.51
C SER A 69 -34.38 -1.79 -26.02
N ASP A 70 -34.46 -2.65 -27.06
CA ASP A 70 -35.73 -3.05 -27.69
C ASP A 70 -35.92 -4.58 -27.66
N ILE A 71 -36.82 -5.04 -26.79
CA ILE A 71 -37.13 -6.46 -26.61
C ILE A 71 -37.86 -7.05 -27.83
N SER A 72 -38.61 -6.24 -28.59
CA SER A 72 -39.44 -6.73 -29.69
C SER A 72 -38.62 -7.39 -30.80
N LYS A 73 -37.39 -6.90 -31.01
CA LYS A 73 -36.44 -7.41 -32.01
C LYS A 73 -35.70 -8.67 -31.55
N LEU A 74 -35.65 -8.94 -30.25
CA LEU A 74 -34.89 -10.07 -29.71
C LEU A 74 -35.46 -11.43 -30.12
N LYS A 75 -36.78 -11.53 -30.37
CA LYS A 75 -37.39 -12.79 -30.82
C LYS A 75 -36.75 -13.33 -32.09
N ALA A 76 -36.48 -12.45 -33.05
CA ALA A 76 -35.82 -12.81 -34.30
C ALA A 76 -34.33 -13.13 -34.05
N ALA A 77 -33.65 -12.38 -33.18
CA ALA A 77 -32.25 -12.63 -32.82
C ALA A 77 -32.08 -14.01 -32.16
N PHE A 78 -32.94 -14.38 -31.21
CA PHE A 78 -32.93 -15.70 -30.58
C PHE A 78 -33.18 -16.84 -31.59
N LYS A 79 -34.01 -16.60 -32.61
CA LYS A 79 -34.23 -17.59 -33.69
C LYS A 79 -32.93 -17.82 -34.46
N LYS A 80 -32.23 -16.74 -34.85
CA LYS A 80 -30.94 -16.83 -35.55
C LYS A 80 -29.84 -17.46 -34.69
N ARG A 81 -29.77 -17.12 -33.40
CA ARG A 81 -28.79 -17.73 -32.46
C ARG A 81 -29.01 -19.24 -32.33
N ARG A 82 -30.27 -19.70 -32.23
CA ARG A 82 -30.59 -21.14 -32.21
C ARG A 82 -30.23 -21.86 -33.52
N ALA A 83 -30.34 -21.16 -34.65
CA ALA A 83 -29.86 -21.65 -35.95
C ALA A 83 -28.33 -21.58 -36.10
N ARG A 84 -27.60 -21.08 -35.09
CA ARG A 84 -26.14 -20.84 -35.10
C ARG A 84 -25.67 -19.89 -36.21
N GLU A 85 -26.56 -19.00 -36.66
CA GLU A 85 -26.25 -17.95 -37.64
C GLU A 85 -25.54 -16.73 -37.02
N ILE A 86 -25.79 -16.48 -35.73
CA ILE A 86 -25.17 -15.42 -34.93
C ILE A 86 -24.73 -15.99 -33.58
N VAL A 87 -23.70 -15.41 -32.98
CA VAL A 87 -23.23 -15.80 -31.64
C VAL A 87 -23.90 -14.91 -30.58
N GLU A 88 -23.80 -13.60 -30.75
CA GLU A 88 -24.36 -12.60 -29.85
C GLU A 88 -25.61 -11.94 -30.45
N LEU A 89 -26.59 -11.58 -29.61
CA LEU A 89 -27.88 -11.06 -30.11
C LEU A 89 -27.75 -9.68 -30.77
N PHE A 90 -26.72 -8.90 -30.42
CA PHE A 90 -26.46 -7.58 -31.02
C PHE A 90 -25.90 -7.68 -32.44
N GLU A 91 -25.54 -8.87 -32.93
CA GLU A 91 -25.17 -9.07 -34.34
C GLU A 91 -26.39 -8.95 -35.27
N MET A 92 -27.61 -9.04 -34.73
CA MET A 92 -28.82 -8.77 -35.49
C MET A 92 -28.98 -7.26 -35.73
N GLU A 93 -29.21 -6.91 -36.99
CA GLU A 93 -29.50 -5.53 -37.39
C GLU A 93 -30.65 -4.91 -36.59
N GLY A 94 -30.41 -3.70 -36.08
CA GLY A 94 -31.37 -2.95 -35.29
C GLY A 94 -31.52 -3.40 -33.83
N VAL A 95 -30.78 -4.41 -33.37
CA VAL A 95 -30.65 -4.74 -31.94
C VAL A 95 -29.53 -3.90 -31.34
N HIS A 96 -29.88 -3.03 -30.40
CA HIS A 96 -28.93 -2.17 -29.70
C HIS A 96 -28.88 -2.52 -28.22
N THR A 97 -27.72 -2.28 -27.61
CA THR A 97 -27.60 -2.34 -26.16
C THR A 97 -28.05 -1.02 -25.53
N VAL A 98 -28.43 -1.10 -24.27
CA VAL A 98 -28.79 0.08 -23.46
C VAL A 98 -27.65 1.08 -23.38
N THR A 99 -27.98 2.35 -23.20
CA THR A 99 -26.97 3.41 -22.97
C THR A 99 -26.37 3.32 -21.56
N TYR A 100 -25.34 4.12 -21.27
CA TYR A 100 -24.76 4.23 -19.92
C TYR A 100 -25.79 4.63 -18.86
N ARG A 101 -26.52 5.72 -19.12
CA ARG A 101 -27.55 6.17 -18.20
C ARG A 101 -28.66 5.13 -18.02
N GLU A 102 -29.12 4.55 -19.12
CA GLU A 102 -30.17 3.54 -19.08
C GLU A 102 -29.71 2.27 -18.33
N SER A 103 -28.45 1.86 -18.45
CA SER A 103 -27.92 0.71 -17.72
C SER A 103 -27.89 0.97 -16.20
N LEU A 104 -27.51 2.18 -15.79
CA LEU A 104 -27.54 2.61 -14.39
C LEU A 104 -28.96 2.69 -13.83
N GLU A 105 -29.89 3.27 -14.60
CA GLU A 105 -31.31 3.34 -14.23
C GLU A 105 -31.90 1.93 -14.04
N ARG A 106 -31.61 0.99 -14.96
CA ARG A 106 -32.05 -0.40 -14.82
C ARG A 106 -31.43 -1.10 -13.62
N LEU A 107 -30.15 -0.87 -13.32
CA LEU A 107 -29.48 -1.45 -12.15
C LEU A 107 -30.18 -1.03 -10.85
N ARG A 108 -30.51 0.27 -10.73
CA ARG A 108 -31.20 0.81 -9.56
C ARG A 108 -32.66 0.37 -9.50
N ASP A 109 -33.42 0.63 -10.57
CA ASP A 109 -34.89 0.57 -10.55
C ASP A 109 -35.43 -0.85 -10.77
N ILE A 110 -34.72 -1.69 -11.54
CA ILE A 110 -35.15 -3.06 -11.85
C ILE A 110 -34.43 -4.08 -10.97
N CYS A 111 -33.11 -3.96 -10.83
CA CYS A 111 -32.34 -4.89 -10.00
C CYS A 111 -32.37 -4.56 -8.50
N GLY A 112 -32.95 -3.41 -8.11
CA GLY A 112 -33.09 -3.00 -6.72
C GLY A 112 -31.76 -2.73 -6.02
N VAL A 113 -30.71 -2.42 -6.79
CA VAL A 113 -29.40 -2.07 -6.23
C VAL A 113 -29.46 -0.65 -5.68
N GLU A 114 -29.17 -0.50 -4.39
CA GLU A 114 -29.11 0.82 -3.76
C GLU A 114 -27.87 1.58 -4.25
N VAL A 115 -28.09 2.64 -5.02
CA VAL A 115 -27.03 3.57 -5.44
C VAL A 115 -27.22 4.87 -4.69
N ARG A 116 -26.28 5.19 -3.78
CA ARG A 116 -26.33 6.42 -2.97
C ARG A 116 -26.48 7.65 -3.88
N GLU A 117 -27.34 8.59 -3.48
CA GLU A 117 -27.63 9.82 -4.25
C GLU A 117 -26.38 10.62 -4.63
N ARG A 118 -25.37 10.67 -3.75
CA ARG A 118 -24.08 11.29 -4.06
C ARG A 118 -23.40 10.60 -5.24
N LEU A 119 -23.26 9.27 -5.20
CA LEU A 119 -22.64 8.49 -6.27
C LEU A 119 -23.42 8.64 -7.57
N TRP A 120 -24.76 8.57 -7.51
CA TRP A 120 -25.62 8.78 -8.66
C TRP A 120 -25.33 10.11 -9.39
N LYS A 121 -25.24 11.21 -8.63
CA LYS A 121 -24.90 12.54 -9.18
C LYS A 121 -23.52 12.57 -9.82
N VAL A 122 -22.53 11.89 -9.23
CA VAL A 122 -21.18 11.79 -9.78
C VAL A 122 -21.16 10.99 -11.08
N LEU A 123 -21.85 9.84 -11.14
CA LEU A 123 -21.96 9.01 -12.34
C LEU A 123 -22.56 9.80 -13.52
N LEU A 124 -23.61 10.58 -13.27
CA LEU A 124 -24.20 11.46 -14.29
C LEU A 124 -23.29 12.63 -14.68
N LYS A 125 -22.45 13.12 -13.75
CA LYS A 125 -21.46 14.17 -14.05
C LYS A 125 -20.37 13.64 -14.98
N VAL A 126 -19.87 12.43 -14.73
CA VAL A 126 -18.88 11.76 -15.59
C VAL A 126 -19.44 11.48 -16.98
N GLU A 127 -20.71 11.06 -17.09
CA GLU A 127 -21.38 10.93 -18.40
C GLU A 127 -21.39 12.25 -19.16
N LYS A 128 -21.74 13.36 -18.49
CA LYS A 128 -21.72 14.69 -19.10
C LYS A 128 -20.33 15.06 -19.60
N TRP A 129 -19.29 14.84 -18.78
CA TRP A 129 -17.91 15.11 -19.19
C TRP A 129 -17.49 14.28 -20.39
N ARG A 130 -17.77 12.97 -20.39
CA ARG A 130 -17.49 12.12 -21.56
C ARG A 130 -18.17 12.68 -22.81
N ASN A 131 -19.45 13.03 -22.73
CA ASN A 131 -20.18 13.56 -23.88
C ASN A 131 -19.59 14.89 -24.38
N SER A 132 -19.23 15.78 -23.46
CA SER A 132 -18.57 17.05 -23.83
C SER A 132 -17.21 16.82 -24.46
N ILE A 133 -16.37 15.94 -23.89
CA ILE A 133 -15.04 15.60 -24.42
C ILE A 133 -15.14 14.98 -25.82
N THR A 134 -16.09 14.07 -26.05
CA THR A 134 -16.21 13.33 -27.32
C THR A 134 -16.82 14.16 -28.43
N HIS A 135 -17.76 15.06 -28.13
CA HIS A 135 -18.58 15.72 -29.14
C HIS A 135 -18.42 17.24 -29.22
N SER A 136 -17.63 17.87 -28.35
CA SER A 136 -17.50 19.33 -28.30
C SER A 136 -16.09 19.79 -27.90
N ALA A 137 -15.70 20.99 -28.31
CA ALA A 137 -14.57 21.67 -27.67
C ALA A 137 -15.02 22.08 -26.26
N VAL A 138 -14.37 21.56 -25.22
CA VAL A 138 -14.76 21.77 -23.82
C VAL A 138 -13.61 22.36 -23.03
N LEU A 139 -13.92 23.35 -22.20
CA LEU A 139 -13.04 23.84 -21.14
C LEU A 139 -13.48 23.17 -19.83
N LEU A 140 -12.71 22.21 -19.34
CA LEU A 140 -12.94 21.58 -18.04
C LEU A 140 -11.88 22.05 -17.05
N ASN A 141 -12.28 22.26 -15.80
CA ASN A 141 -11.35 22.55 -14.73
C ASN A 141 -10.60 21.25 -14.34
N GLU A 142 -9.29 21.25 -14.51
CA GLU A 142 -8.40 20.11 -14.26
C GLU A 142 -8.51 19.59 -12.82
N ASP A 143 -8.45 20.48 -11.84
CA ASP A 143 -8.56 20.17 -10.41
C ASP A 143 -9.93 19.61 -10.05
N GLU A 144 -11.00 20.15 -10.64
CA GLU A 144 -12.35 19.65 -10.41
C GLU A 144 -12.51 18.22 -10.93
N VAL A 145 -12.02 17.96 -12.14
CA VAL A 145 -12.12 16.65 -12.77
C VAL A 145 -11.31 15.61 -12.00
N SER A 146 -10.04 15.90 -11.69
CA SER A 146 -9.17 14.98 -10.95
C SER A 146 -9.77 14.65 -9.57
N ASN A 147 -10.22 15.65 -8.82
CA ASN A 147 -10.83 15.45 -7.49
C ASN A 147 -12.11 14.60 -7.53
N VAL A 148 -12.95 14.77 -8.55
CA VAL A 148 -14.18 13.96 -8.68
C VAL A 148 -13.84 12.55 -9.10
N ILE A 149 -12.92 12.37 -10.05
CA ILE A 149 -12.52 11.04 -10.52
C ILE A 149 -11.90 10.25 -9.38
N VAL A 150 -10.95 10.80 -8.62
CA VAL A 150 -10.33 10.12 -7.47
C VAL A 150 -11.40 9.63 -6.49
N LYS A 151 -12.37 10.49 -6.13
CA LYS A 151 -13.46 10.12 -5.19
C LYS A 151 -14.41 9.08 -5.78
N LEU A 152 -14.65 9.12 -7.09
CA LEU A 152 -15.50 8.14 -7.76
C LEU A 152 -14.91 6.73 -7.65
N LEU A 153 -13.59 6.58 -7.75
CA LEU A 153 -12.94 5.26 -7.71
C LEU A 153 -13.25 4.51 -6.40
N ASP A 154 -13.20 5.21 -5.26
CA ASP A 154 -13.60 4.63 -3.97
C ASP A 154 -15.08 4.24 -3.95
N ASP A 155 -15.95 5.10 -4.47
CA ASP A 155 -17.39 4.82 -4.52
C ASP A 155 -17.72 3.65 -5.46
N LEU A 156 -16.93 3.43 -6.52
CA LEU A 156 -17.08 2.29 -7.44
C LEU A 156 -16.72 0.97 -6.77
N ASP A 157 -15.75 0.96 -5.87
CA ASP A 157 -15.43 -0.25 -5.11
C ASP A 157 -16.57 -0.66 -4.20
N GLU A 158 -17.17 0.32 -3.51
CA GLU A 158 -18.33 0.09 -2.64
C GLU A 158 -19.55 -0.41 -3.45
N LEU A 159 -19.70 0.03 -4.71
CA LEU A 159 -20.76 -0.43 -5.61
C LEU A 159 -20.48 -1.82 -6.20
N PHE A 160 -19.34 -2.00 -6.86
CA PHE A 160 -19.04 -3.19 -7.66
C PHE A 160 -18.47 -4.35 -6.85
N GLY A 161 -17.77 -4.09 -5.75
CA GLY A 161 -17.21 -5.13 -4.89
C GLY A 161 -18.26 -6.16 -4.45
N PRO A 162 -19.39 -5.75 -3.83
CA PRO A 162 -20.45 -6.66 -3.43
C PRO A 162 -21.23 -7.29 -4.60
N LEU A 163 -21.34 -6.59 -5.74
CA LEU A 163 -22.16 -7.03 -6.88
C LEU A 163 -21.44 -8.02 -7.81
N ILE A 164 -20.13 -7.88 -7.97
CA ILE A 164 -19.31 -8.68 -8.89
C ILE A 164 -18.41 -9.67 -8.13
N GLY A 165 -17.95 -9.31 -6.92
CA GLY A 165 -17.11 -10.16 -6.09
C GLY A 165 -15.66 -10.25 -6.57
N GLU A 166 -15.05 -11.44 -6.44
CA GLU A 166 -13.61 -11.64 -6.65
C GLU A 166 -13.11 -11.18 -8.02
N SER A 167 -13.90 -11.39 -9.08
CA SER A 167 -13.50 -11.04 -10.43
C SER A 167 -13.23 -9.54 -10.58
N TYR A 168 -14.03 -8.68 -9.94
CA TYR A 168 -13.81 -7.23 -9.95
C TYR A 168 -12.53 -6.85 -9.20
N LEU A 169 -12.29 -7.50 -8.07
CA LEU A 169 -11.10 -7.22 -7.25
C LEU A 169 -9.80 -7.68 -7.92
N ARG A 170 -9.83 -8.78 -8.67
CA ARG A 170 -8.66 -9.29 -9.43
C ARG A 170 -8.31 -8.41 -10.62
N GLY A 171 -9.30 -7.82 -11.30
CA GLY A 171 -9.09 -7.01 -12.50
C GLY A 171 -8.49 -5.62 -12.28
N GLN A 172 -8.32 -5.19 -11.03
CA GLN A 172 -7.71 -3.89 -10.70
C GLN A 172 -6.21 -3.97 -10.38
N GLU A 173 -5.56 -5.11 -10.63
CA GLU A 173 -4.14 -5.38 -10.26
C GLU A 173 -3.78 -5.11 -8.79
N ARG A 174 -4.79 -5.06 -7.92
CA ARG A 174 -4.61 -4.82 -6.48
C ARG A 174 -3.87 -5.96 -5.82
N THR A 175 -2.99 -5.61 -4.87
CA THR A 175 -2.33 -6.60 -4.01
C THR A 175 -3.38 -7.41 -3.26
N ASP A 176 -3.08 -8.68 -2.98
CA ASP A 176 -4.04 -9.56 -2.29
C ASP A 176 -4.46 -8.97 -0.92
N LEU A 177 -3.56 -8.22 -0.26
CA LEU A 177 -3.80 -7.48 0.97
C LEU A 177 -4.82 -6.34 0.81
N ASP A 178 -4.71 -5.52 -0.24
CA ASP A 178 -5.69 -4.46 -0.51
C ASP A 178 -7.08 -5.05 -0.77
N ARG A 179 -7.13 -6.18 -1.49
CA ARG A 179 -8.40 -6.91 -1.69
C ARG A 179 -8.99 -7.39 -0.37
N ALA A 180 -8.19 -8.03 0.49
CA ALA A 180 -8.65 -8.52 1.79
C ALA A 180 -9.15 -7.39 2.70
N TYR A 181 -8.45 -6.25 2.70
CA TYR A 181 -8.84 -5.08 3.50
C TYR A 181 -10.16 -4.46 3.03
N ARG A 182 -10.36 -4.28 1.72
CA ARG A 182 -11.62 -3.74 1.19
C ARG A 182 -12.80 -4.69 1.40
N VAL A 183 -12.61 -6.00 1.25
CA VAL A 183 -13.64 -7.00 1.59
C VAL A 183 -13.99 -6.93 3.08
N THR A 184 -12.99 -6.88 3.95
CA THR A 184 -13.21 -6.75 5.39
C THR A 184 -14.03 -5.49 5.70
N LYS A 185 -13.68 -4.36 5.07
CA LYS A 185 -14.41 -3.10 5.23
C LYS A 185 -15.84 -3.15 4.71
N ALA A 186 -16.08 -3.86 3.61
CA ALA A 186 -17.41 -4.01 3.02
C ALA A 186 -18.31 -4.94 3.84
N VAL A 187 -17.76 -6.02 4.42
CA VAL A 187 -18.51 -7.03 5.18
C VAL A 187 -18.75 -6.59 6.62
N TYR A 188 -17.72 -6.05 7.28
CA TYR A 188 -17.75 -5.75 8.71
C TYR A 188 -17.84 -4.25 9.02
N GLY A 189 -17.81 -3.39 8.00
CA GLY A 189 -17.71 -1.95 8.17
C GLY A 189 -16.27 -1.50 8.43
N LYS A 190 -16.09 -0.23 8.80
CA LYS A 190 -14.76 0.29 9.17
C LYS A 190 -14.17 -0.52 10.32
N LEU A 191 -12.85 -0.76 10.30
CA LEU A 191 -12.16 -1.35 11.44
C LEU A 191 -12.38 -0.48 12.68
N SER A 192 -12.54 -1.12 13.84
CA SER A 192 -12.77 -0.43 15.12
C SER A 192 -11.59 0.43 15.56
N ASN A 193 -10.38 0.08 15.12
CA ASN A 193 -9.15 0.77 15.45
C ASN A 193 -8.64 1.57 14.25
N ASP A 194 -8.76 2.90 14.34
CA ASP A 194 -8.34 3.81 13.27
C ASP A 194 -6.82 3.74 12.98
N VAL A 195 -6.00 3.46 14.00
CA VAL A 195 -4.54 3.29 13.81
C VAL A 195 -4.25 2.03 13.01
N LYS A 196 -4.97 0.93 13.28
CA LYS A 196 -4.87 -0.31 12.50
C LYS A 196 -5.29 -0.08 11.05
N ALA A 197 -6.39 0.64 10.81
CA ALA A 197 -6.84 0.99 9.46
C ALA A 197 -5.77 1.79 8.71
N ALA A 198 -5.26 2.87 9.30
CA ALA A 198 -4.20 3.69 8.71
C ALA A 198 -2.92 2.87 8.45
N THR A 199 -2.58 1.95 9.36
CA THR A 199 -1.44 1.05 9.23
C THR A 199 -1.57 0.13 8.01
N VAL A 200 -2.73 -0.50 7.81
CA VAL A 200 -2.97 -1.38 6.67
C VAL A 200 -2.94 -0.58 5.36
N GLU A 201 -3.52 0.62 5.35
CA GLU A 201 -3.48 1.51 4.17
C GLU A 201 -2.06 1.96 3.82
N CYS A 202 -1.26 2.36 4.81
CA CYS A 202 0.17 2.67 4.62
C CYS A 202 0.94 1.46 4.08
N LEU A 203 0.72 0.28 4.64
CA LEU A 203 1.40 -0.93 4.20
C LEU A 203 1.02 -1.30 2.76
N ILE A 204 -0.27 -1.21 2.38
CA ILE A 204 -0.71 -1.44 1.00
C ILE A 204 0.02 -0.50 0.03
N ARG A 205 0.07 0.80 0.34
CA ARG A 205 0.77 1.79 -0.48
C ARG A 205 2.26 1.49 -0.60
N ALA A 206 2.91 1.18 0.52
CA ALA A 206 4.32 0.85 0.57
C ALA A 206 4.67 -0.40 -0.28
N LEU A 207 3.85 -1.46 -0.19
CA LEU A 207 4.03 -2.68 -0.99
C LEU A 207 3.80 -2.41 -2.48
N GLN A 208 2.76 -1.64 -2.83
CA GLN A 208 2.46 -1.28 -4.22
C GLN A 208 3.59 -0.44 -4.85
N LYS A 209 4.07 0.61 -4.16
CA LYS A 209 5.17 1.46 -4.61
C LYS A 209 6.43 0.65 -4.93
N ASN A 210 6.67 -0.40 -4.16
CA ASN A 210 7.84 -1.28 -4.31
C ASN A 210 7.56 -2.55 -5.14
N SER A 211 6.43 -2.60 -5.86
CA SER A 211 6.05 -3.73 -6.73
C SER A 211 5.99 -5.09 -6.03
N ILE A 212 5.74 -5.13 -4.72
CA ILE A 212 5.57 -6.36 -3.96
C ILE A 212 4.12 -6.86 -4.12
N LYS A 213 3.96 -8.03 -4.73
CA LYS A 213 2.68 -8.65 -5.07
C LYS A 213 2.47 -9.95 -4.29
N GLY A 214 1.22 -10.43 -4.24
CA GLY A 214 0.85 -11.72 -3.65
C GLY A 214 0.78 -11.76 -2.12
N THR A 215 1.03 -10.64 -1.45
CA THR A 215 0.98 -10.52 0.02
C THR A 215 -0.44 -10.53 0.56
N ARG A 216 -0.70 -11.33 1.61
CA ARG A 216 -2.04 -11.47 2.24
C ARG A 216 -2.06 -11.02 3.71
N ALA A 217 -3.21 -11.14 4.35
CA ALA A 217 -3.35 -11.06 5.79
C ALA A 217 -4.15 -12.28 6.30
N PRO A 218 -3.63 -13.07 7.25
CA PRO A 218 -2.28 -12.97 7.82
C PRO A 218 -1.20 -13.49 6.84
N ASP A 219 0.02 -12.95 6.88
CA ASP A 219 1.15 -13.39 6.05
C ASP A 219 2.51 -12.98 6.66
N ALA A 220 3.61 -13.54 6.14
CA ALA A 220 4.98 -13.20 6.50
C ALA A 220 5.85 -13.08 5.24
N ILE A 221 6.37 -11.88 4.99
CA ILE A 221 7.17 -11.56 3.80
C ILE A 221 8.62 -11.25 4.18
N LEU A 222 9.56 -11.77 3.40
CA LEU A 222 10.97 -11.44 3.49
C LEU A 222 11.34 -10.50 2.33
N VAL A 223 11.98 -9.39 2.66
CA VAL A 223 12.47 -8.38 1.71
C VAL A 223 13.98 -8.33 1.82
N GLU A 224 14.66 -8.87 0.82
CA GLU A 224 16.13 -9.03 0.81
C GLU A 224 16.86 -7.84 0.19
N ASP A 225 16.16 -6.94 -0.51
CA ASP A 225 16.74 -5.72 -1.05
C ASP A 225 16.66 -4.60 0.02
N PRO A 226 17.80 -4.05 0.49
CA PRO A 226 17.82 -3.05 1.55
C PRO A 226 17.22 -1.69 1.12
N ASN A 227 17.29 -1.33 -0.16
CA ASN A 227 16.67 -0.09 -0.64
C ASN A 227 15.15 -0.22 -0.66
N ILE A 228 14.64 -1.39 -1.05
CA ILE A 228 13.20 -1.69 -0.97
C ILE A 228 12.75 -1.72 0.49
N ALA A 229 13.54 -2.35 1.38
CA ALA A 229 13.24 -2.39 2.81
C ALA A 229 13.15 -0.99 3.42
N HIS A 230 14.14 -0.14 3.15
CA HIS A 230 14.17 1.27 3.57
C HIS A 230 12.98 2.06 3.02
N SER A 231 12.70 1.93 1.71
CA SER A 231 11.57 2.57 1.03
C SER A 231 10.23 2.26 1.72
N ILE A 232 10.01 1.00 2.11
CA ILE A 232 8.78 0.60 2.81
C ILE A 232 8.68 1.26 4.20
N LEU A 233 9.78 1.29 4.96
CA LEU A 233 9.80 1.93 6.28
C LEU A 233 9.51 3.43 6.19
N LYS A 234 10.09 4.12 5.19
CA LYS A 234 9.86 5.55 4.94
C LYS A 234 8.40 5.83 4.58
N GLU A 235 7.79 5.05 3.70
CA GLU A 235 6.38 5.18 3.34
C GLU A 235 5.44 5.05 4.55
N ILE A 236 5.71 4.08 5.43
CA ILE A 236 4.92 3.90 6.66
C ILE A 236 5.08 5.10 7.59
N GLN A 237 6.31 5.60 7.77
CA GLN A 237 6.61 6.76 8.60
C GLN A 237 5.97 8.05 8.08
N GLU A 238 6.08 8.31 6.77
CA GLU A 238 5.50 9.49 6.10
C GLU A 238 3.97 9.48 6.12
N GLY A 239 3.37 8.29 6.28
CA GLY A 239 1.96 8.10 6.57
C GLY A 239 1.50 8.62 7.95
N GLY A 240 2.39 9.18 8.76
CA GLY A 240 2.08 9.77 10.07
C GLY A 240 1.97 8.76 11.21
N LEU A 241 2.44 7.53 10.98
CA LEU A 241 2.45 6.47 12.00
C LEU A 241 3.74 6.55 12.82
N THR A 242 3.62 6.35 14.13
CA THR A 242 4.77 6.34 15.04
C THR A 242 5.26 4.92 15.25
N PHE A 243 6.55 4.68 15.01
CA PHE A 243 7.19 3.42 15.32
C PHE A 243 7.59 3.35 16.79
N GLY A 244 7.36 2.19 17.41
CA GLY A 244 8.20 1.70 18.50
C GLY A 244 9.25 0.75 17.97
N CYS A 245 10.30 0.54 18.76
CA CYS A 245 11.28 -0.49 18.46
C CYS A 245 11.91 -1.10 19.70
N ASP A 246 12.37 -2.34 19.55
CA ASP A 246 13.27 -3.02 20.45
C ASP A 246 14.54 -3.38 19.67
N PHE A 247 15.69 -3.14 20.27
CA PHE A 247 16.99 -3.49 19.72
C PHE A 247 17.56 -4.74 20.38
N ILE A 248 18.48 -5.40 19.69
CA ILE A 248 19.15 -6.63 20.16
C ILE A 248 19.99 -6.42 21.44
N ASN A 249 20.40 -5.18 21.71
CA ASN A 249 21.07 -4.77 22.95
C ASN A 249 20.11 -4.48 24.11
N GLU A 250 18.84 -4.87 23.98
CA GLU A 250 17.77 -4.68 24.97
C GLU A 250 17.31 -3.23 25.16
N HIS A 251 17.80 -2.29 24.34
CA HIS A 251 17.25 -0.94 24.33
C HIS A 251 15.89 -0.96 23.64
N CYS A 252 14.91 -0.27 24.22
CA CYS A 252 13.58 -0.11 23.66
C CYS A 252 13.24 1.36 23.50
N SER A 253 12.36 1.66 22.55
CA SER A 253 11.85 3.01 22.31
C SER A 253 10.37 2.99 21.93
N GLY A 254 9.62 3.95 22.46
CA GLY A 254 8.25 4.22 22.04
C GLY A 254 8.15 5.18 20.86
N HIS A 255 9.27 5.77 20.41
CA HIS A 255 9.29 6.78 19.36
C HIS A 255 10.58 6.70 18.53
N ALA A 256 10.57 5.81 17.55
CA ALA A 256 11.64 5.61 16.60
C ALA A 256 11.38 6.35 15.27
N ILE A 257 12.46 6.88 14.69
CA ILE A 257 12.46 7.57 13.39
C ILE A 257 13.53 6.93 12.51
N VAL A 258 13.11 6.40 11.38
CA VAL A 258 13.98 5.87 10.34
C VAL A 258 14.52 7.04 9.51
N GLN A 259 15.83 7.23 9.54
CA GLN A 259 16.55 8.21 8.72
C GLN A 259 16.86 7.63 7.33
N ASP A 260 17.44 8.44 6.45
CA ASP A 260 17.80 8.00 5.11
C ASP A 260 18.95 6.99 5.13
N ILE A 261 18.97 6.11 4.13
CA ILE A 261 20.05 5.13 3.94
C ILE A 261 21.20 5.80 3.18
N SER A 262 22.43 5.57 3.64
CA SER A 262 23.63 6.06 2.98
C SER A 262 24.02 5.21 1.77
N ASP A 263 24.94 5.72 0.93
CA ASP A 263 25.45 5.02 -0.26
C ASP A 263 26.11 3.67 0.07
N ASP A 264 26.66 3.51 1.28
CA ASP A 264 27.25 2.26 1.77
C ASP A 264 26.23 1.32 2.45
N GLY A 265 24.94 1.66 2.41
CA GLY A 265 23.83 0.85 2.90
C GLY A 265 23.59 0.96 4.40
N VAL A 266 24.13 1.98 5.07
CA VAL A 266 23.94 2.21 6.50
C VAL A 266 22.69 3.02 6.72
N VAL A 267 21.80 2.51 7.58
CA VAL A 267 20.61 3.23 8.03
C VAL A 267 20.78 3.62 9.48
N THR A 268 20.22 4.77 9.86
CA THR A 268 20.11 5.19 11.25
C THR A 268 18.66 5.17 11.70
N ILE A 269 18.39 4.52 12.83
CA ILE A 269 17.13 4.67 13.56
C ILE A 269 17.39 5.59 14.73
N TYR A 270 16.81 6.78 14.71
CA TYR A 270 16.89 7.71 15.82
C TYR A 270 15.73 7.49 16.78
N THR A 271 16.03 7.32 18.06
CA THR A 271 15.03 7.18 19.12
C THR A 271 14.90 8.50 19.86
N LYS A 272 13.70 9.08 19.90
CA LYS A 272 13.49 10.41 20.51
C LYS A 272 13.52 10.41 22.02
N ASP A 273 13.04 9.34 22.62
CA ASP A 273 12.96 9.14 24.07
C ASP A 273 14.33 8.86 24.69
N ASN A 274 15.19 8.12 23.99
CA ASN A 274 16.56 7.86 24.45
C ASN A 274 17.58 8.85 23.90
N GLU A 275 17.17 9.77 23.01
CA GLU A 275 18.04 10.70 22.28
C GLU A 275 19.26 10.04 21.60
N CYS A 276 19.10 8.79 21.17
CA CYS A 276 20.19 7.96 20.66
C CYS A 276 19.94 7.53 19.21
N GLY A 277 21.00 7.56 18.40
CA GLY A 277 21.01 7.00 17.05
C GLY A 277 21.52 5.56 17.02
N TYR A 278 20.83 4.68 16.29
CA TYR A 278 21.24 3.29 16.10
C TYR A 278 21.54 3.04 14.63
N GLN A 279 22.82 2.82 14.32
CA GLN A 279 23.36 2.64 12.99
C GLN A 279 23.65 1.17 12.70
N PHE A 280 23.28 0.72 11.52
CA PHE A 280 23.58 -0.64 11.06
C PHE A 280 23.52 -0.71 9.54
N LYS A 281 24.23 -1.66 8.95
CA LYS A 281 24.26 -1.85 7.51
C LYS A 281 23.05 -2.71 7.11
N LEU A 282 21.97 -2.08 6.66
CA LEU A 282 20.73 -2.77 6.35
C LEU A 282 20.96 -3.82 5.26
N SER A 283 20.62 -5.08 5.55
CA SER A 283 20.71 -6.19 4.60
C SER A 283 19.34 -6.68 4.15
N GLY A 284 18.28 -6.31 4.88
CA GLY A 284 16.91 -6.63 4.53
C GLY A 284 15.98 -6.52 5.73
N MET A 285 14.73 -6.95 5.55
CA MET A 285 13.76 -7.01 6.62
C MET A 285 12.74 -8.13 6.41
N MET A 286 12.07 -8.54 7.48
CA MET A 286 10.89 -9.40 7.44
C MET A 286 9.71 -8.61 7.99
N ILE A 287 8.57 -8.65 7.28
CA ILE A 287 7.31 -8.07 7.76
C ILE A 287 6.32 -9.21 7.99
N TYR A 288 5.85 -9.33 9.23
CA TYR A 288 4.68 -10.12 9.56
C TYR A 288 3.44 -9.23 9.53
N ILE A 289 2.45 -9.67 8.76
CA ILE A 289 1.16 -9.00 8.58
C ILE A 289 0.12 -9.85 9.32
N PRO A 290 -0.40 -9.37 10.45
CA PRO A 290 -1.44 -10.10 11.18
C PRO A 290 -2.81 -10.00 10.47
N GLU A 291 -3.79 -10.72 11.00
CA GLU A 291 -5.19 -10.57 10.58
C GLU A 291 -5.66 -9.10 10.67
N LEU A 292 -6.63 -8.76 9.81
CA LEU A 292 -7.07 -7.37 9.63
C LEU A 292 -8.05 -6.92 10.72
N ASN A 293 -8.84 -7.85 11.27
CA ASN A 293 -9.93 -7.62 12.21
C ASN A 293 -9.48 -7.66 13.69
N ASN A 294 -8.20 -7.44 13.96
CA ASN A 294 -7.65 -7.38 15.32
C ASN A 294 -6.73 -6.16 15.51
N ASP A 295 -6.32 -5.93 16.76
CA ASP A 295 -5.45 -4.81 17.14
C ASP A 295 -3.95 -5.15 17.09
N VAL A 296 -3.57 -6.26 16.46
CA VAL A 296 -2.16 -6.66 16.37
C VAL A 296 -1.45 -5.79 15.34
N SER A 297 -0.28 -5.27 15.70
CA SER A 297 0.61 -4.50 14.82
C SER A 297 1.21 -5.43 13.76
N PRO A 298 1.42 -4.95 12.51
CA PRO A 298 2.47 -5.51 11.69
C PRO A 298 3.79 -5.47 12.46
N LEU A 299 4.54 -6.56 12.36
CA LEU A 299 5.81 -6.73 13.05
C LEU A 299 6.92 -6.66 12.01
N VAL A 300 7.87 -5.76 12.18
CA VAL A 300 8.97 -5.57 11.23
C VAL A 300 10.27 -5.95 11.92
N PHE A 301 11.00 -6.91 11.39
CA PHE A 301 12.32 -7.30 11.88
C PHE A 301 13.36 -6.87 10.85
N MET A 302 14.35 -6.10 11.27
CA MET A 302 15.42 -5.59 10.41
C MET A 302 16.72 -6.33 10.66
N TYR A 303 17.42 -6.58 9.56
CA TYR A 303 18.66 -7.34 9.55
C TYR A 303 19.83 -6.43 9.15
N SER A 304 20.95 -6.64 9.83
CA SER A 304 22.23 -6.04 9.47
C SER A 304 23.11 -7.04 8.75
N ASP A 305 23.96 -6.53 7.86
CA ASP A 305 25.19 -7.18 7.42
C ASP A 305 26.36 -6.82 8.34
N GLU A 306 27.45 -7.58 8.23
CA GLU A 306 28.70 -7.21 8.88
C GLU A 306 29.26 -5.91 8.31
N GLN A 307 29.85 -5.11 9.19
CA GLN A 307 30.55 -3.89 8.82
C GLN A 307 31.73 -3.57 9.73
N ALA A 308 32.66 -2.79 9.21
CA ALA A 308 33.83 -2.33 9.96
C ALA A 308 33.44 -1.25 10.99
N HIS A 309 34.21 -1.20 12.08
CA HIS A 309 34.18 -0.09 13.01
C HIS A 309 34.81 1.15 12.38
N GLN A 310 34.51 2.32 12.94
CA GLN A 310 35.12 3.59 12.60
C GLN A 310 36.16 3.97 13.67
N GLY A 311 37.11 4.86 13.34
CA GLY A 311 38.18 5.26 14.27
C GLY A 311 39.33 4.25 14.37
N LYS A 312 40.36 4.59 15.15
CA LYS A 312 41.58 3.78 15.31
C LYS A 312 41.53 2.90 16.55
N ASP A 313 41.02 3.40 17.66
CA ASP A 313 40.86 2.68 18.92
C ASP A 313 39.43 2.88 19.44
N PRO A 314 38.44 2.14 18.91
CA PRO A 314 37.03 2.36 19.24
C PRO A 314 36.62 1.70 20.56
N TYR A 315 35.55 2.24 21.18
CA TYR A 315 34.87 1.55 22.27
C TYR A 315 33.90 0.49 21.69
N ILE A 316 34.21 -0.79 21.90
CA ILE A 316 33.42 -1.91 21.39
C ILE A 316 32.78 -2.70 22.53
N THR A 317 31.48 -2.92 22.42
CA THR A 317 30.72 -3.87 23.24
C THR A 317 30.51 -5.16 22.45
N GLU A 318 30.86 -6.30 23.05
CA GLU A 318 30.69 -7.62 22.46
C GLU A 318 29.79 -8.49 23.34
N SER A 319 28.75 -9.06 22.73
CA SER A 319 27.84 -10.02 23.35
C SER A 319 27.82 -11.32 22.53
N LYS A 320 27.07 -12.32 22.99
CA LYS A 320 26.89 -13.56 22.21
C LYS A 320 26.12 -13.35 20.90
N LEU A 321 25.30 -12.31 20.82
CA LEU A 321 24.35 -12.10 19.73
C LEU A 321 24.76 -10.94 18.81
N TYR A 322 25.56 -10.00 19.31
CA TYR A 322 25.95 -8.83 18.54
C TYR A 322 27.30 -8.27 18.98
N ARG A 323 27.90 -7.49 18.09
CA ARG A 323 29.02 -6.59 18.39
C ARG A 323 28.62 -5.18 17.99
N ALA A 324 28.82 -4.21 18.87
CA ALA A 324 28.46 -2.82 18.62
C ALA A 324 29.58 -1.87 19.03
N GLN A 325 29.73 -0.79 18.28
CA GLN A 325 30.59 0.34 18.60
C GLN A 325 29.75 1.47 19.17
N THR A 326 30.25 2.14 20.22
CA THR A 326 29.64 3.37 20.73
C THR A 326 30.45 4.58 20.26
N GLY A 327 29.76 5.64 19.86
CA GLY A 327 30.32 6.93 19.49
C GLY A 327 29.46 8.09 19.98
N LEU A 328 29.94 9.31 19.74
CA LEU A 328 29.29 10.55 20.17
C LEU A 328 29.00 11.45 18.96
N VAL A 329 27.74 11.83 18.77
CA VAL A 329 27.33 12.83 17.78
C VAL A 329 27.37 14.20 18.44
N LEU A 330 28.19 15.10 17.90
CA LEU A 330 28.34 16.45 18.45
C LEU A 330 27.22 17.37 17.97
N ASP A 331 26.58 18.10 18.89
CA ASP A 331 25.43 18.97 18.61
C ASP A 331 25.82 20.21 17.78
N ASP A 332 27.10 20.57 17.78
CA ASP A 332 27.65 21.67 16.98
C ASP A 332 27.82 21.33 15.49
N GLY A 333 27.50 20.10 15.10
CA GLY A 333 27.56 19.62 13.71
C GLY A 333 28.97 19.27 13.23
N SER A 334 29.97 19.24 14.10
CA SER A 334 31.35 18.90 13.76
C SER A 334 31.56 17.41 13.41
N GLY A 335 30.55 16.56 13.65
CA GLY A 335 30.49 15.19 13.16
C GLY A 335 30.31 14.18 14.29
N VAL A 336 30.84 12.97 14.05
CA VAL A 336 30.75 11.86 15.00
C VAL A 336 32.14 11.46 15.47
N LEU A 337 32.29 11.37 16.78
CA LEU A 337 33.48 10.89 17.46
C LEU A 337 33.39 9.39 17.71
N TRP A 338 34.43 8.66 17.34
CA TRP A 338 34.45 7.19 17.37
C TRP A 338 35.59 6.60 18.20
N GLU A 339 36.47 7.44 18.75
CA GLU A 339 37.61 6.99 19.57
C GLU A 339 37.17 6.73 21.01
N LYS A 340 37.69 5.64 21.58
CA LYS A 340 37.40 5.19 22.94
C LYS A 340 37.71 6.25 23.99
N SER A 341 38.84 6.95 23.84
CA SER A 341 39.24 8.00 24.79
C SER A 341 38.22 9.14 24.87
N GLN A 342 37.54 9.46 23.77
CA GLN A 342 36.53 10.52 23.73
C GLN A 342 35.23 10.06 24.40
N TYR A 343 34.85 8.80 24.20
CA TYR A 343 33.71 8.21 24.89
C TYR A 343 33.95 8.03 26.40
N GLU A 344 35.16 7.69 26.82
CA GLU A 344 35.51 7.66 28.24
C GLU A 344 35.48 9.09 28.84
N GLN A 345 35.96 10.09 28.10
CA GLN A 345 35.90 11.50 28.50
C GLN A 345 34.46 12.01 28.67
N SER A 346 33.50 11.58 27.83
CA SER A 346 32.11 12.03 27.99
C SER A 346 31.51 11.62 29.34
N TYR A 347 31.84 10.43 29.84
CA TYR A 347 31.40 10.02 31.18
C TYR A 347 32.05 10.83 32.30
N GLU A 348 33.28 11.31 32.11
CA GLU A 348 33.93 12.18 33.08
C GLU A 348 33.30 13.59 33.07
N ASP A 349 33.01 14.11 31.88
CA ASP A 349 32.41 15.42 31.65
C ASP A 349 31.03 15.58 32.31
N ASP A 350 30.26 14.49 32.44
CA ASP A 350 28.98 14.47 33.17
C ASP A 350 29.10 14.90 34.65
N TYR A 351 30.30 14.80 35.22
CA TYR A 351 30.59 15.18 36.61
C TYR A 351 31.38 16.49 36.74
N LEU A 352 31.66 17.18 35.63
CA LEU A 352 32.40 18.44 35.60
C LEU A 352 31.47 19.64 35.44
N ASP A 353 31.76 20.74 36.15
CA ASP A 353 31.04 22.02 35.96
C ASP A 353 31.35 22.67 34.59
N GLU A 354 32.52 22.36 34.02
CA GLU A 354 32.96 22.82 32.70
C GLU A 354 33.39 21.60 31.86
N PRO A 355 32.48 21.02 31.06
CA PRO A 355 32.77 19.90 30.16
C PRO A 355 33.88 20.22 29.15
N THR A 356 34.69 19.22 28.83
CA THR A 356 35.77 19.36 27.85
C THR A 356 35.31 19.11 26.42
N LEU A 357 34.32 18.23 26.24
CA LEU A 357 33.66 17.94 24.99
C LEU A 357 32.48 18.90 24.75
N PRO A 358 32.18 19.24 23.49
CA PRO A 358 30.93 19.89 23.13
C PRO A 358 29.72 19.05 23.57
N ALA A 359 28.55 19.69 23.71
CA ALA A 359 27.29 18.99 23.92
C ALA A 359 27.09 17.93 22.82
N HIS A 360 26.67 16.74 23.23
CA HIS A 360 26.68 15.56 22.37
C HIS A 360 25.64 14.54 22.80
N LYS A 361 25.40 13.59 21.89
CA LYS A 361 24.47 12.47 22.07
C LYS A 361 25.12 11.16 21.68
N GLU A 362 24.70 10.06 22.30
CA GLU A 362 25.22 8.74 21.96
C GLU A 362 24.72 8.27 20.58
N VAL A 363 25.59 7.57 19.87
CA VAL A 363 25.25 6.77 18.70
C VAL A 363 25.85 5.38 18.85
N LEU A 364 25.04 4.36 18.63
CA LEU A 364 25.48 2.98 18.59
C LEU A 364 25.54 2.49 17.15
N ARG A 365 26.63 1.84 16.77
CA ARG A 365 26.82 1.23 15.46
C ARG A 365 26.95 -0.29 15.60
N PHE A 366 25.93 -1.03 15.18
CA PHE A 366 25.98 -2.50 15.17
C PHE A 366 26.91 -2.99 14.05
N LEU A 367 27.89 -3.82 14.39
CA LEU A 367 28.95 -4.28 13.49
C LEU A 367 28.73 -5.70 12.98
N SER A 368 27.94 -6.50 13.70
CA SER A 368 27.65 -7.90 13.41
C SER A 368 26.47 -8.05 12.46
N ALA A 369 26.53 -9.07 11.59
CA ALA A 369 25.36 -9.49 10.83
C ALA A 369 24.29 -10.11 11.74
N GLY A 370 23.03 -10.01 11.32
CA GLY A 370 21.90 -10.65 11.99
C GLY A 370 20.74 -9.70 12.29
N ALA A 371 19.74 -10.19 13.02
CA ALA A 371 18.61 -9.41 13.48
C ALA A 371 19.04 -8.42 14.55
N ILE A 372 18.86 -7.13 14.31
CA ILE A 372 19.33 -6.07 15.21
C ILE A 372 18.19 -5.24 15.80
N CYS A 373 17.04 -5.20 15.13
CA CYS A 373 15.91 -4.38 15.54
C CYS A 373 14.57 -5.01 15.15
N PHE A 374 13.64 -4.93 16.07
CA PHE A 374 12.22 -5.22 15.89
C PHE A 374 11.43 -3.91 16.00
N MET A 375 10.48 -3.68 15.09
CA MET A 375 9.62 -2.51 15.03
C MET A 375 8.15 -2.88 15.03
N ASN A 376 7.36 -2.03 15.70
CA ASN A 376 5.90 -2.08 15.73
C ASN A 376 5.31 -0.68 15.54
N ILE A 377 4.02 -0.61 15.23
CA ILE A 377 3.28 0.65 15.24
C ILE A 377 2.75 0.90 16.67
N GLN A 378 3.01 2.09 17.18
CA GLN A 378 2.52 2.50 18.50
C GLN A 378 0.99 2.47 18.56
N LYS A 379 0.45 2.19 19.75
CA LYS A 379 -0.99 1.99 20.03
C LYS A 379 -1.60 0.69 19.46
N LEU A 380 -0.80 -0.15 18.81
CA LEU A 380 -1.19 -1.51 18.43
C LEU A 380 -0.47 -2.55 19.33
N ASN A 381 -1.09 -3.71 19.50
CA ASN A 381 -0.52 -4.81 20.28
C ASN A 381 0.55 -5.53 19.45
N TYR A 382 1.71 -5.81 20.04
CA TYR A 382 2.80 -6.57 19.39
C TYR A 382 3.13 -7.87 20.15
N ASN A 383 2.25 -8.27 21.06
CA ASN A 383 2.32 -9.49 21.86
C ASN A 383 3.70 -9.63 22.54
N ARG A 384 4.35 -10.77 22.34
CA ARG A 384 5.68 -11.08 22.87
C ARG A 384 6.74 -11.11 21.75
N ALA A 385 6.54 -10.34 20.68
CA ALA A 385 7.42 -10.35 19.51
C ALA A 385 8.89 -10.02 19.84
N ALA A 386 9.13 -9.15 20.83
CA ALA A 386 10.48 -8.80 21.28
C ALA A 386 11.31 -10.02 21.74
N TYR A 387 10.68 -11.09 22.24
CA TYR A 387 11.39 -12.32 22.61
C TYR A 387 11.99 -13.05 21.39
N ILE A 388 11.38 -12.91 20.21
CA ILE A 388 11.86 -13.54 18.98
C ILE A 388 13.23 -12.96 18.58
N LEU A 389 13.39 -11.63 18.73
CA LEU A 389 14.65 -10.95 18.47
C LEU A 389 15.77 -11.44 19.41
N LYS A 390 15.45 -11.71 20.67
CA LYS A 390 16.43 -12.14 21.69
C LYS A 390 16.89 -13.59 21.53
N GLU A 391 16.02 -14.45 21.01
CA GLU A 391 16.27 -15.89 20.92
C GLU A 391 16.86 -16.30 19.55
N THR A 392 16.79 -15.44 18.53
CA THR A 392 17.17 -15.81 17.16
C THR A 392 17.86 -14.65 16.43
N GLY A 393 18.98 -14.96 15.76
CA GLY A 393 19.86 -13.96 15.16
C GLY A 393 19.80 -13.84 13.63
N ASP A 394 19.12 -14.72 12.91
CA ASP A 394 19.13 -14.71 11.44
C ASP A 394 17.72 -14.61 10.81
N ALA A 395 17.67 -14.03 9.62
CA ALA A 395 16.43 -13.73 8.91
C ALA A 395 15.60 -14.96 8.54
N SER A 396 16.27 -16.05 8.19
CA SER A 396 15.60 -17.28 7.74
C SER A 396 14.88 -17.95 8.91
N THR A 397 15.51 -17.96 10.08
CA THR A 397 14.92 -18.50 11.31
C THR A 397 13.68 -17.72 11.72
N ILE A 398 13.76 -16.38 11.77
CA ILE A 398 12.62 -15.53 12.12
C ILE A 398 11.49 -15.70 11.10
N HIS A 399 11.80 -15.68 9.81
CA HIS A 399 10.79 -15.88 8.76
C HIS A 399 10.10 -17.24 8.87
N LYS A 400 10.87 -18.31 9.13
CA LYS A 400 10.34 -19.65 9.35
C LYS A 400 9.41 -19.72 10.55
N ILE A 401 9.75 -19.10 11.68
CA ILE A 401 8.89 -19.06 12.88
C ILE A 401 7.50 -18.53 12.52
N PHE A 402 7.43 -17.43 11.76
CA PHE A 402 6.14 -16.87 11.36
C PHE A 402 5.43 -17.69 10.28
N LYS A 403 6.15 -18.35 9.37
CA LYS A 403 5.52 -19.28 8.41
C LYS A 403 4.93 -20.50 9.11
N ASP A 404 5.65 -21.11 10.06
CA ASP A 404 5.15 -22.22 10.87
C ASP A 404 3.92 -21.82 11.71
N LEU A 405 3.88 -20.58 12.21
CA LEU A 405 2.72 -20.03 12.92
C LEU A 405 1.48 -19.94 12.02
N LEU A 406 1.66 -19.49 10.77
CA LEU A 406 0.57 -19.38 9.79
C LEU A 406 0.03 -20.76 9.40
N GLU A 407 0.91 -21.75 9.22
CA GLU A 407 0.50 -23.12 8.87
C GLU A 407 -0.33 -23.78 9.98
N LYS A 408 0.09 -23.63 11.24
CA LYS A 408 -0.66 -24.17 12.40
C LYS A 408 -2.05 -23.57 12.51
N THR A 409 -2.15 -22.25 12.36
CA THR A 409 -3.44 -21.53 12.42
C THR A 409 -4.39 -21.98 11.30
N THR A 410 -3.85 -22.38 10.14
CA THR A 410 -4.65 -22.86 9.00
C THR A 410 -5.08 -24.32 9.17
N SER A 411 -4.33 -25.14 9.92
CA SER A 411 -4.66 -26.55 10.17
C SER A 411 -5.70 -26.81 11.26
N GLU A 412 -6.02 -25.78 12.06
CA GLU A 412 -7.00 -25.83 13.16
C GLU A 412 -8.38 -25.26 12.76
N LEU A 413 -8.56 -24.87 11.50
CA LEU A 413 -9.81 -24.49 10.84
C LEU A 413 -10.27 -25.61 9.90
#